data_AF-A0A2M9P3Z9-F1
#
_entry.id   AF-A0A2M9P3Z9-F1
#
_cell.length_a   1.000
_cell.length_b   1.000
_cell.length_c   1.000
_cell.angle_alpha   90.00
_cell.angle_beta   90.00
_cell.angle_gamma   90.00
#
_symmetry.space_group_name_H-M   'P 1'
#
loop_
_entity.id
_entity.type
_entity.pdbx_description
1 polymer ?
#
loop_
_entity_poly.entity_id
_entity_poly.type
_entity_poly.pdbx_seq_one_letter_code
_entity_poly.pdbx_strand_id
1 'polypeptide(L)'
;MGGGASGIKQLKVTSKLGKDATAAERKKAVNYGKDQIGEPYKLKTTIWSTDAWYCSKLTNAQWDYAGYNLQSSRAFHIDGILAVIPNDILNDANTRVKKNWGTSLPGKI
;
A
#
# COMPACT_ATOMS: atom_id res chain seq x y z
N MET A 1 30.24 -9.23 -1.88
CA MET A 1 29.73 -7.84 -1.96
C MET A 1 28.22 -7.92 -2.09
N GLY A 2 27.47 -7.49 -1.07
CA GLY A 2 26.02 -7.67 -0.99
C GLY A 2 25.30 -6.88 -2.08
N GLY A 3 24.42 -7.56 -2.83
CA GLY A 3 23.64 -6.96 -3.89
C GLY A 3 22.76 -5.83 -3.36
N GLY A 4 22.99 -4.61 -3.84
CA GLY A 4 22.08 -3.50 -3.60
C GLY A 4 20.69 -3.82 -4.14
N ALA A 5 19.65 -3.20 -3.57
CA ALA A 5 18.26 -3.38 -3.98
C ALA A 5 18.12 -3.24 -5.50
N SER A 6 17.83 -4.34 -6.18
CA SER A 6 17.56 -4.34 -7.62
C SER A 6 16.14 -3.84 -7.86
N GLY A 7 16.00 -2.76 -8.63
CA GLY A 7 14.72 -2.33 -9.18
C GLY A 7 13.83 -1.50 -8.24
N ILE A 8 14.36 -0.41 -7.67
CA ILE A 8 13.59 0.55 -6.89
C ILE A 8 12.52 1.20 -7.77
N LYS A 9 11.25 0.96 -7.44
CA LYS A 9 10.11 1.56 -8.13
C LYS A 9 9.37 2.48 -7.19
N GLN A 10 9.10 3.70 -7.64
CA GLN A 10 8.12 4.57 -7.03
C GLN A 10 6.76 4.25 -7.62
N LEU A 11 5.78 3.98 -6.76
CA LEU A 11 4.40 3.70 -7.15
C LEU A 11 3.53 4.94 -7.01
N LYS A 12 2.42 4.96 -7.72
CA LYS A 12 1.31 5.90 -7.56
C LYS A 12 -0.02 5.15 -7.57
N VAL A 13 -0.99 5.70 -6.85
CA VAL A 13 -2.38 5.22 -6.89
C VAL A 13 -3.16 6.02 -7.93
N THR A 14 -3.93 5.30 -8.73
CA THR A 14 -4.78 5.77 -9.82
C THR A 14 -6.16 5.15 -9.69
N SER A 15 -7.17 5.66 -10.38
CA SER A 15 -8.38 4.88 -10.64
C SER A 15 -8.05 3.66 -11.50
N LYS A 16 -8.98 2.71 -11.59
CA LYS A 16 -8.87 1.56 -12.50
C LYS A 16 -8.67 1.97 -13.98
N LEU A 17 -9.16 3.15 -14.34
CA LEU A 17 -8.99 3.76 -15.68
C LEU A 17 -7.67 4.53 -15.84
N GLY A 18 -6.78 4.49 -14.85
CA GLY A 18 -5.45 5.10 -14.91
C GLY A 18 -5.41 6.60 -14.56
N LYS A 19 -6.50 7.19 -14.05
CA LYS A 19 -6.50 8.58 -13.61
C LYS A 19 -5.82 8.71 -12.25
N ASP A 20 -4.79 9.53 -12.14
CA ASP A 20 -4.07 9.73 -10.89
C ASP A 20 -5.02 10.17 -9.75
N ALA A 21 -4.79 9.63 -8.54
CA ALA A 21 -5.44 10.13 -7.34
C ALA A 21 -5.18 11.64 -7.22
N THR A 22 -6.19 12.39 -6.82
CA THR A 22 -6.12 13.83 -6.59
C THR A 22 -5.29 14.16 -5.35
N ALA A 23 -4.90 15.43 -5.21
CA ALA A 23 -4.22 15.89 -3.99
C ALA A 23 -5.11 15.71 -2.74
N ALA A 24 -6.42 15.89 -2.86
CA ALA A 24 -7.38 15.70 -1.77
C ALA A 24 -7.46 14.23 -1.33
N GLU A 25 -7.55 13.30 -2.28
CA GLU A 25 -7.57 11.85 -1.97
C GLU A 25 -6.26 11.38 -1.34
N ARG A 26 -5.10 11.84 -1.85
CA ARG A 26 -3.82 11.60 -1.19
C ARG A 26 -3.78 12.13 0.24
N LYS A 27 -4.32 13.33 0.47
CA LYS A 27 -4.37 13.93 1.81
C LYS A 27 -5.27 13.12 2.76
N LYS A 28 -6.41 12.60 2.27
CA LYS A 28 -7.27 11.71 3.06
C LYS A 28 -6.52 10.44 3.49
N ALA A 29 -5.83 9.79 2.56
CA ALA A 29 -5.06 8.58 2.86
C ALA A 29 -3.95 8.85 3.89
N VAL A 30 -3.19 9.94 3.73
CA VAL A 30 -2.15 10.33 4.68
C VAL A 30 -2.73 10.65 6.06
N ASN A 31 -3.85 11.38 6.12
CA ASN A 31 -4.47 11.74 7.39
C ASN A 31 -4.96 10.49 8.14
N TYR A 32 -5.61 9.55 7.44
CA TYR A 32 -5.98 8.26 8.03
C TYR A 32 -4.77 7.58 8.67
N GLY A 33 -3.65 7.49 7.96
CA GLY A 33 -2.42 6.87 8.49
C GLY A 33 -1.85 7.59 9.72
N LYS A 34 -1.96 8.92 9.77
CA LYS A 34 -1.56 9.71 10.94
C LYS A 34 -2.44 9.44 12.15
N ASP A 35 -3.73 9.24 11.93
CA ASP A 35 -4.69 8.94 13.01
C ASP A 35 -4.46 7.55 13.63
N GLN A 36 -3.69 6.68 12.96
CA GLN A 36 -3.30 5.34 13.47
C GLN A 36 -1.95 5.33 14.18
N ILE A 37 -1.28 6.47 14.36
CA ILE A 37 0.00 6.53 15.08
C ILE A 37 -0.24 6.13 16.55
N GLY A 38 0.50 5.12 17.00
CA GLY A 38 0.39 4.56 18.35
C GLY A 38 -0.29 3.20 18.39
N GLU A 39 -1.02 2.81 17.34
CA GLU A 39 -1.61 1.48 17.23
C GLU A 39 -0.53 0.39 17.09
N PRO A 40 -0.72 -0.78 17.73
CA PRO A 40 0.31 -1.81 17.80
C PRO A 40 0.53 -2.53 16.46
N TYR A 41 1.75 -3.06 16.29
CA TYR A 41 2.07 -3.92 15.14
C TYR A 41 1.64 -5.37 15.41
N LYS A 42 0.85 -5.99 14.51
CA LYS A 42 0.49 -7.42 14.58
C LYS A 42 0.34 -8.02 13.18
N LEU A 43 0.91 -9.21 12.97
CA LEU A 43 0.75 -9.98 11.72
C LEU A 43 -0.62 -10.69 11.64
N LYS A 44 -1.05 -11.29 12.75
CA LYS A 44 -2.34 -11.99 12.85
C LYS A 44 -3.41 -11.01 13.36
N THR A 45 -4.12 -10.40 12.42
CA THR A 45 -5.20 -9.46 12.69
C THR A 45 -6.19 -9.52 11.52
N THR A 46 -7.46 -9.23 11.78
CA THR A 46 -8.45 -9.15 10.71
C THR A 46 -8.18 -7.93 9.84
N ILE A 47 -8.57 -7.98 8.57
CA ILE A 47 -8.43 -6.85 7.63
C ILE A 47 -9.23 -5.63 8.09
N TRP A 48 -10.36 -5.85 8.77
CA TRP A 48 -11.31 -4.80 9.12
C TRP A 48 -11.04 -4.13 10.48
N SER A 49 -10.22 -4.73 11.34
CA SER A 49 -9.90 -4.11 12.62
C SER A 49 -8.91 -2.96 12.46
N THR A 50 -9.04 -1.93 13.27
CA THR A 50 -8.13 -0.77 13.27
C THR A 50 -7.20 -0.73 14.49
N ASP A 51 -7.29 -1.73 15.35
CA ASP A 51 -6.60 -1.86 16.64
C ASP A 51 -5.18 -2.45 16.54
N ALA A 52 -4.77 -2.85 15.35
CA ALA A 52 -3.44 -3.38 15.08
C ALA A 52 -3.16 -3.43 13.58
N TRP A 53 -1.89 -3.24 13.23
CA TRP A 53 -1.47 -3.10 11.85
C TRP A 53 -0.29 -3.98 11.49
N TYR A 54 -0.27 -4.47 10.25
CA TYR A 54 0.96 -4.81 9.54
C TYR A 54 1.07 -3.91 8.31
N CYS A 55 2.26 -3.88 7.70
CA CYS A 55 2.63 -2.88 6.69
C CYS A 55 1.61 -2.72 5.54
N SER A 56 1.23 -3.83 4.89
CA SER A 56 0.30 -3.82 3.77
C SER A 56 -1.16 -3.62 4.18
N LYS A 57 -1.58 -4.06 5.38
CA LYS A 57 -2.93 -3.78 5.91
C LYS A 57 -3.16 -2.29 6.09
N LEU A 58 -2.24 -1.60 6.77
CA LEU A 58 -2.36 -0.16 7.01
C LEU A 58 -2.29 0.62 5.70
N THR A 59 -1.45 0.19 4.75
CA THR A 59 -1.40 0.81 3.42
C THR A 59 -2.72 0.66 2.68
N ASN A 60 -3.32 -0.54 2.70
CA ASN A 60 -4.64 -0.75 2.09
C ASN A 60 -5.72 0.12 2.76
N ALA A 61 -5.78 0.14 4.09
CA ALA A 61 -6.79 0.91 4.83
C ALA A 61 -6.71 2.42 4.54
N GLN A 62 -5.50 2.99 4.47
CA GLN A 62 -5.30 4.39 4.11
C GLN A 62 -5.92 4.72 2.74
N TRP A 63 -5.68 3.88 1.73
CA TRP A 63 -6.17 4.11 0.38
C TRP A 63 -7.65 3.76 0.21
N ASP A 64 -8.13 2.73 0.90
CA ASP A 64 -9.55 2.36 0.93
C ASP A 64 -10.39 3.49 1.52
N TYR A 65 -9.93 4.14 2.59
CA TYR A 65 -10.54 5.35 3.14
C TYR A 65 -10.57 6.53 2.14
N ALA A 66 -9.63 6.56 1.19
CA ALA A 66 -9.60 7.52 0.09
C ALA A 66 -10.39 7.08 -1.15
N GLY A 67 -11.08 5.92 -1.12
CA GLY A 67 -11.89 5.38 -2.22
C GLY A 67 -11.16 4.40 -3.14
N TYR A 68 -9.96 3.95 -2.77
CA TYR A 68 -9.12 3.04 -3.56
C TYR A 68 -8.84 1.76 -2.77
N ASN A 69 -9.66 0.75 -2.97
CA ASN A 69 -9.39 -0.56 -2.40
C ASN A 69 -8.25 -1.23 -3.18
N LEU A 70 -7.13 -1.49 -2.50
CA LEU A 70 -5.92 -2.07 -3.08
C LEU A 70 -5.79 -3.57 -2.78
N GLN A 71 -6.84 -4.18 -2.22
CA GLN A 71 -6.88 -5.61 -1.98
C GLN A 71 -6.97 -6.35 -3.32
N SER A 72 -6.15 -7.37 -3.49
CA SER A 72 -6.22 -8.24 -4.66
C SER A 72 -7.54 -9.01 -4.65
N SER A 73 -8.13 -9.18 -5.83
CA SER A 73 -9.32 -10.04 -6.01
C SER A 73 -9.06 -11.52 -5.70
N ARG A 74 -7.80 -11.92 -5.52
CA ARG A 74 -7.43 -13.29 -5.16
C ARG A 74 -7.73 -13.66 -3.71
N ALA A 75 -8.11 -12.69 -2.86
CA ALA A 75 -8.50 -12.90 -1.46
C ALA A 75 -7.55 -13.87 -0.72
N PHE A 76 -6.33 -13.40 -0.42
CA PHE A 76 -5.33 -14.23 0.25
C PHE A 76 -5.71 -14.45 1.73
N HIS A 77 -5.64 -15.69 2.21
CA HIS A 77 -5.97 -16.02 3.60
C HIS A 77 -4.77 -16.60 4.34
N ILE A 78 -4.56 -16.16 5.57
CA ILE A 78 -3.58 -16.71 6.52
C ILE A 78 -4.36 -17.25 7.71
N ASP A 79 -4.26 -18.55 7.98
CA ASP A 79 -5.02 -19.23 9.05
C ASP A 79 -6.55 -18.95 8.98
N GLY A 80 -7.11 -18.89 7.77
CA GLY A 80 -8.54 -18.58 7.56
C GLY A 80 -8.92 -17.10 7.68
N ILE A 81 -7.96 -16.20 7.91
CA ILE A 81 -8.19 -14.76 8.01
C ILE A 81 -7.75 -14.10 6.69
N LEU A 82 -8.65 -13.32 6.07
CA LEU A 82 -8.33 -12.53 4.89
C LEU A 82 -7.20 -11.54 5.21
N ALA A 83 -6.19 -11.49 4.35
CA ALA A 83 -5.01 -10.66 4.49
C ALA A 83 -4.69 -9.95 3.17
N VAL A 84 -4.09 -8.76 3.29
CA VAL A 84 -3.57 -8.02 2.13
C VAL A 84 -2.06 -8.15 2.17
N ILE A 85 -1.44 -8.84 1.22
CA ILE A 85 0.03 -8.92 1.17
C ILE A 85 0.62 -7.78 0.32
N PRO A 86 1.90 -7.42 0.50
CA PRO A 86 2.52 -6.36 -0.31
C PRO A 86 2.41 -6.59 -1.82
N ASN A 87 2.40 -7.86 -2.26
CA ASN A 87 2.23 -8.23 -3.65
C ASN A 87 0.82 -7.93 -4.19
N ASP A 88 -0.20 -7.87 -3.35
CA ASP A 88 -1.56 -7.50 -3.76
C ASP A 88 -1.59 -6.03 -4.18
N ILE A 89 -1.03 -5.16 -3.34
CA ILE A 89 -0.92 -3.73 -3.60
C ILE A 89 -0.13 -3.48 -4.89
N LEU A 90 0.98 -4.19 -5.10
CA LEU A 90 1.83 -4.05 -6.28
C LEU A 90 1.10 -4.38 -7.59
N ASN A 91 0.21 -5.37 -7.57
CA ASN A 91 -0.49 -5.87 -8.75
C ASN A 91 -1.91 -5.32 -8.91
N ASP A 92 -2.36 -4.48 -7.97
CA ASP A 92 -3.72 -3.95 -8.00
C ASP A 92 -3.96 -3.02 -9.21
N ALA A 93 -5.20 -3.05 -9.71
CA ALA A 93 -5.61 -2.24 -10.86
C ALA A 93 -5.58 -0.73 -10.57
N ASN A 94 -5.54 -0.30 -9.32
CA ASN A 94 -5.35 1.09 -8.91
C ASN A 94 -3.87 1.44 -8.67
N THR A 95 -2.92 0.51 -8.75
CA THR A 95 -1.49 0.79 -8.54
C THR A 95 -0.74 0.83 -9.87
N ARG A 96 0.07 1.87 -10.08
CA ARG A 96 0.92 2.01 -11.27
C ARG A 96 2.33 2.44 -10.89
N VAL A 97 3.30 2.05 -11.69
CA VAL A 97 4.67 2.56 -11.55
C VAL A 97 4.67 4.04 -11.98
N LYS A 98 5.06 4.92 -11.06
CA LYS A 98 5.30 6.33 -11.35
C LYS A 98 6.69 6.54 -11.95
N LYS A 99 7.69 5.91 -11.34
CA LYS A 99 9.09 6.01 -11.77
C LYS A 99 9.84 4.74 -11.44
N ASN A 100 10.57 4.21 -12.40
CA ASN A 100 11.54 3.15 -12.17
C ASN A 100 12.91 3.80 -11.98
N TRP A 101 13.48 3.65 -10.80
CA TRP A 101 14.80 4.19 -10.46
C TRP A 101 15.93 3.17 -10.70
N GLY A 102 15.60 1.92 -11.06
CA GLY A 102 16.59 0.87 -11.26
C GLY A 102 17.36 0.60 -9.97
N THR A 103 18.67 0.82 -9.97
CA THR A 103 19.55 0.68 -8.79
C THR A 103 19.87 2.03 -8.12
N SER A 104 19.39 3.14 -8.68
CA SER A 104 19.65 4.48 -8.16
C SER A 104 18.65 4.86 -7.05
N LEU A 105 19.14 5.45 -5.96
CA LEU A 105 18.28 5.93 -4.88
C LEU A 105 17.56 7.24 -5.28
N PRO A 106 16.30 7.44 -4.86
CA PRO A 106 15.63 8.74 -5.00
C PRO A 106 16.46 9.83 -4.31
N GLY A 107 16.81 10.90 -5.02
CA GLY A 107 17.58 12.04 -4.49
C GLY A 107 19.06 12.07 -4.87
N LYS A 108 19.59 11.05 -5.57
CA LYS A 108 20.90 11.11 -6.25
C LYS A 108 20.75 11.49 -7.73
N ILE A 109 20.19 12.67 -8.00
CA ILE A 109 20.21 13.29 -9.33
C ILE A 109 21.16 14.49 -9.24
#